data_AF-A0A967DLS4-F1
#
_entry.id   AF-A0A967DLS4-F1
#
_cell.length_a   1.000
_cell.length_b   1.000
_cell.length_c   1.000
_cell.angle_alpha   90.00
_cell.angle_beta   90.00
_cell.angle_gamma   90.00
#
_symmetry.space_group_name_H-M   'P 1'
#
loop_
_entity.id
_entity.type
_entity.pdbx_description
1 polymer ?
#
loop_
_entity_poly.entity_id
_entity_poly.type
_entity_poly.pdbx_seq_one_letter_code
_entity_poly.pdbx_strand_id
1 'polypeptide(L)' 'MPFVGKSLDKQFGRFLRERRGDVSYAVFARRLGISASTLYRLETGEQSVTLGKLEDVLKRLKSGVRDVFPE' A
#
# COMPACT_ATOMS: atom_id res chain seq x y z
N MET A 1 21.93 -17.20 -1.60
CA MET A 1 20.47 -17.06 -1.79
C MET A 1 20.01 -15.83 -1.04
N PRO A 2 19.64 -14.70 -1.67
CA PRO A 2 19.09 -13.60 -0.91
C PRO A 2 17.68 -13.99 -0.43
N PHE A 3 17.56 -14.23 0.88
CA PHE A 3 16.27 -14.28 1.56
C PHE A 3 15.59 -12.92 1.40
N VAL A 4 14.36 -12.90 0.84
CA VAL A 4 13.49 -11.71 0.76
C VAL A 4 12.93 -11.35 2.15
N GLY A 5 13.81 -11.19 3.13
CA GLY A 5 13.45 -11.11 4.54
C GLY A 5 12.90 -9.75 4.99
N LYS A 6 12.91 -8.72 4.15
CA LYS A 6 12.40 -7.37 4.44
C LYS A 6 12.00 -6.66 3.15
N SER A 7 10.75 -6.33 2.84
CA SER A 7 9.44 -6.55 3.46
C SER A 7 8.44 -6.25 2.34
N LEU A 8 7.61 -7.20 1.91
CA LEU A 8 6.54 -6.92 0.94
C LEU A 8 5.66 -5.76 1.44
N ASP A 9 5.50 -5.65 2.75
CA ASP A 9 4.82 -4.54 3.42
C ASP A 9 5.48 -3.18 3.12
N LYS A 10 6.81 -3.11 3.04
CA LYS A 10 7.52 -1.87 2.68
C LYS A 10 7.41 -1.52 1.21
N GLN A 11 7.39 -2.52 0.32
CA GLN A 11 7.14 -2.28 -1.11
C GLN A 11 5.72 -1.73 -1.31
N PHE A 12 4.74 -2.34 -0.64
CA PHE A 12 3.38 -1.84 -0.65
C PHE A 12 3.25 -0.45 -0.02
N GLY A 13 3.91 -0.21 1.11
CA GLY A 13 3.91 1.12 1.75
C GLY A 13 4.55 2.19 0.87
N ARG A 14 5.67 1.88 0.20
CA ARG A 14 6.30 2.78 -0.77
C ARG A 14 5.37 3.07 -1.94
N PHE A 15 4.76 2.04 -2.51
CA PHE A 15 3.81 2.18 -3.60
C PHE A 15 2.64 3.09 -3.22
N LEU A 16 2.06 2.90 -2.03
CA LEU A 16 0.98 3.76 -1.51
C LEU A 16 1.43 5.22 -1.38
N ARG A 17 2.64 5.45 -0.89
CA ARG A 17 3.23 6.79 -0.78
C ARG A 17 3.43 7.46 -2.13
N GLU A 18 3.92 6.72 -3.13
CA GLU A 18 4.11 7.23 -4.49
C GLU A 18 2.76 7.56 -5.16
N ARG A 19 1.74 6.74 -4.94
CA ARG A 19 0.37 7.02 -5.45
C ARG A 19 -0.32 8.15 -4.70
N ARG A 20 -0.04 8.33 -3.41
CA ARG A 20 -0.56 9.44 -2.62
C ARG A 20 0.04 10.78 -3.06
N GLY A 21 1.35 10.82 -3.32
CA GLY A 21 2.06 12.05 -3.65
C GLY A 21 1.87 13.11 -2.57
N ASP A 22 1.41 14.30 -2.98
CA ASP A 22 1.14 15.43 -2.09
C ASP A 22 -0.26 15.41 -1.46
N VAL A 23 -1.08 14.41 -1.78
CA VAL A 23 -2.44 14.31 -1.24
C VAL A 23 -2.37 13.98 0.26
N SER A 24 -3.17 14.69 1.06
CA SER A 24 -3.28 14.40 2.50
C SER A 24 -3.83 12.99 2.75
N TYR A 25 -3.36 12.35 3.83
CA TYR A 25 -3.77 10.99 4.23
C TYR A 25 -5.30 10.84 4.28
N ALA A 26 -6.02 11.84 4.79
CA ALA A 26 -7.49 11.77 4.89
C ALA A 26 -8.17 11.66 3.51
N VAL A 27 -7.67 12.42 2.53
CA VAL A 27 -8.23 12.44 1.18
C VAL A 27 -7.89 11.15 0.43
N PHE A 28 -6.63 10.70 0.52
CA PHE A 28 -6.19 9.48 -0.15
C PHE A 28 -6.83 8.23 0.48
N ALA A 29 -6.89 8.16 1.80
CA ALA A 29 -7.52 7.05 2.51
C ALA A 29 -9.02 6.94 2.18
N ARG A 30 -9.73 8.07 2.04
CA ARG A 30 -11.13 8.09 1.60
C ARG A 30 -11.31 7.54 0.18
N ARG A 31 -10.39 7.79 -0.75
CA ARG A 31 -10.40 7.18 -2.10
C ARG A 31 -10.15 5.68 -2.06
N LEU A 32 -9.33 5.24 -1.10
CA LEU A 32 -9.03 3.83 -0.86
C LEU A 32 -10.06 3.13 0.03
N GLY A 33 -11.07 3.83 0.56
CA GLY A 33 -12.05 3.32 1.52
C GLY A 33 -11.43 2.67 2.76
N ILE A 34 -10.37 3.30 3.29
CA ILE A 34 -9.72 2.97 4.56
C ILE A 34 -9.59 4.23 5.42
N SER A 35 -9.26 4.06 6.69
CA SER A 35 -8.99 5.18 7.60
C SER A 35 -7.59 5.76 7.34
N ALA A 36 -7.41 7.06 7.60
CA ALA A 36 -6.11 7.73 7.48
C ALA A 36 -5.01 7.05 8.32
N SER A 37 -5.36 6.60 9.54
CA SER A 37 -4.44 5.85 10.41
C SER A 37 -4.05 4.49 9.82
N THR A 38 -4.98 3.81 9.14
CA THR A 38 -4.69 2.55 8.44
C THR A 38 -3.72 2.79 7.29
N LEU A 39 -3.97 3.83 6.49
CA LEU A 39 -3.07 4.21 5.40
C LEU A 39 -1.67 4.53 5.92
N TYR A 40 -1.55 5.31 6.98
CA TYR A 40 -0.26 5.63 7.60
C TYR A 40 0.50 4.37 8.02
N ARG A 41 -0.16 3.44 8.73
CA ARG A 41 0.46 2.19 9.19
C ARG A 41 0.86 1.26 8.04
N LEU A 42 0.13 1.30 6.93
CA LEU A 42 0.50 0.58 5.71
C LEU A 42 1.72 1.22 5.02
N GLU A 43 1.77 2.55 4.95
CA GLU A 43 2.91 3.29 4.39
C GLU A 43 4.19 3.11 5.22
N THR A 44 4.09 3.03 6.54
CA THR A 44 5.24 2.81 7.44
C THR A 44 5.65 1.34 7.53
N GLY A 45 4.83 0.41 7.04
CA GLY A 45 5.05 -1.03 7.19
C GLY A 45 4.85 -1.54 8.62
N GLU A 46 4.16 -0.78 9.47
CA GLU A 46 3.78 -1.18 10.84
C GLU A 46 2.65 -2.20 10.86
N GLN A 47 1.87 -2.30 9.77
CA GLN A 47 0.78 -3.25 9.67
C GLN A 47 0.84 -4.01 8.34
N SER A 48 0.80 -5.34 8.42
CA SER A 48 0.62 -6.18 7.23
C SER A 48 -0.81 -6.08 6.70
N VAL A 49 -0.93 -6.07 5.39
CA VAL A 49 -2.21 -6.06 4.68
C VAL A 49 -2.63 -7.50 4.35
N THR A 50 -3.91 -7.83 4.52
CA THR A 50 -4.44 -9.10 4.03
C THR A 50 -4.55 -9.07 2.51
N LEU A 51 -4.42 -10.22 1.85
CA LEU A 51 -4.49 -10.31 0.38
C LEU A 51 -5.79 -9.72 -0.19
N GLY A 52 -6.94 -9.99 0.43
CA GLY A 52 -8.20 -9.40 -0.03
C GLY A 52 -8.26 -7.87 0.10
N LYS A 53 -7.61 -7.29 1.12
CA LYS A 53 -7.55 -5.83 1.29
C LYS A 53 -6.57 -5.21 0.30
N LEU A 54 -5.47 -5.88 0.02
CA LEU A 54 -4.53 -5.51 -1.04
C LEU A 54 -5.26 -5.49 -2.40
N GLU A 55 -6.00 -6.54 -2.74
CA GLU A 55 -6.77 -6.59 -3.99
C GLU A 55 -7.80 -5.46 -4.11
N ASP A 56 -8.55 -5.16 -3.04
CA ASP A 56 -9.52 -4.05 -3.03
C ASP A 56 -8.84 -2.69 -3.26
N VAL A 57 -7.69 -2.46 -2.61
CA VAL A 57 -6.88 -1.25 -2.80
C VAL A 57 -6.35 -1.15 -4.23
N LEU A 58 -5.79 -2.24 -4.78
CA LEU A 58 -5.26 -2.29 -6.14
C LEU A 58 -6.35 -2.05 -7.19
N LYS A 59 -7.53 -2.64 -7.01
CA LYS A 59 -8.70 -2.40 -7.87
C LYS A 59 -9.10 -0.93 -7.87
N ARG A 60 -9.12 -0.27 -6.70
CA ARG A 60 -9.43 1.17 -6.59
C ARG A 60 -8.38 2.07 -7.22
N LEU A 61 -7.12 1.66 -7.13
CA LEU A 61 -5.99 2.38 -7.74
C LEU A 61 -5.80 2.09 -9.22
N LYS A 62 -6.58 1.15 -9.79
CA LYS A 62 -6.41 0.61 -11.16
C LYS A 62 -4.96 0.15 -11.42
N SER A 63 -4.34 -0.42 -10.39
CA SER A 63 -2.96 -0.91 -10.43
C SER A 63 -2.95 -2.44 -10.33
N GLY A 64 -1.94 -3.07 -10.93
CA GLY A 64 -1.73 -4.51 -10.85
C GLY A 64 -0.77 -4.90 -9.72
N VAL A 65 -0.73 -6.18 -9.34
CA VAL A 65 0.25 -6.70 -8.36
C VAL A 65 1.70 -6.42 -8.78
N ARG A 66 2.00 -6.47 -10.08
CA ARG A 66 3.34 -6.18 -10.63
C ARG A 66 3.77 -4.71 -10.48
N ASP A 67 2.81 -3.80 -10.34
CA ASP A 67 3.05 -2.37 -10.10
C ASP A 67 3.57 -2.14 -8.66
N VAL A 68 3.22 -3.06 -7.75
CA VAL A 68 3.60 -3.00 -6.33
C VAL A 68 4.82 -3.87 -6.03
N PHE A 69 4.91 -5.04 -6.68
CA PHE A 69 5.97 -6.02 -6.45
C PHE A 69 6.71 -6.32 -7.78
N PRO A 70 7.61 -5.42 -8.23
CA PRO A 70 8.46 -5.65 -9.39
C PRO A 70 9.68 -6.49 -8.98
N GLU A 71 9.50 -7.83 -8.99
CA GLU A 71 10.52 -8.90 -8.82
C GLU A 71 11.43 -8.88 -7.56
#